data_AF-A0A099HZU5-F1
#
_entry.id   AF-A0A099HZU5-F1
#
_cell.length_a   1.000
_cell.length_b   1.000
_cell.length_c   1.000
_cell.angle_alpha   90.00
_cell.angle_beta   90.00
_cell.angle_gamma   90.00
#
_symmetry.space_group_name_H-M   'P 1'
#
loop_
_entity.id
_entity.type
_entity.pdbx_description
1 polymer ?
#
loop_
_entity_poly.entity_id
_entity_poly.type
_entity_poly.pdbx_seq_one_letter_code
_entity_poly.pdbx_strand_id
1 'polypeptide(L)'
;ASRKIIDLCVEEGIEVIVVGNNAGWKKRIHMGKKNNQTFVQIPFHTLIEMIKYKGEAAGIRVVVCEESYTSKASSIDEDQIPVYGNDVTHTFTGKRIKRGLYRSKNGILMNADI
;
A
#
# COMPACT_ATOMS: atom_id res chain seq x y z
N ALA A 1 6.52 -16.06 1.78
CA ALA A 1 5.78 -14.78 1.89
C ALA A 1 4.34 -14.93 1.40
N SER A 2 4.08 -15.07 0.10
CA SER A 2 2.72 -15.16 -0.46
C SER A 2 1.86 -16.27 0.14
N ARG A 3 2.42 -17.45 0.43
CA ARG A 3 1.65 -18.56 1.03
C ARG A 3 1.11 -18.21 2.42
N LYS A 4 1.94 -17.61 3.28
CA LYS A 4 1.52 -17.16 4.62
C LYS A 4 0.38 -16.14 4.58
N ILE A 5 0.40 -15.24 3.58
CA ILE A 5 -0.67 -14.25 3.39
C ILE A 5 -1.98 -14.96 3.06
N ILE A 6 -1.94 -15.89 2.11
CA ILE A 6 -3.14 -16.64 1.71
C ILE A 6 -3.65 -17.54 2.85
N ASP A 7 -2.77 -18.25 3.56
CA ASP A 7 -3.18 -19.10 4.67
C ASP A 7 -3.88 -18.28 5.77
N LEU A 8 -3.35 -17.09 6.11
CA LEU A 8 -3.98 -16.17 7.06
C LEU A 8 -5.36 -15.70 6.55
N CYS A 9 -5.46 -15.33 5.27
CA CYS A 9 -6.73 -14.91 4.69
C CYS A 9 -7.77 -16.04 4.72
N VAL A 10 -7.36 -17.29 4.50
CA VAL A 10 -8.26 -18.45 4.61
C VAL A 10 -8.70 -18.68 6.05
N GLU A 11 -7.77 -18.59 7.01
CA GLU A 11 -8.07 -18.75 8.45
C GLU A 11 -9.05 -17.69 8.96
N GLU A 12 -8.89 -16.45 8.52
CA GLU A 12 -9.74 -15.30 8.89
C GLU A 12 -11.01 -15.17 8.01
N GLY A 13 -11.21 -16.04 7.02
CA GLY A 13 -12.37 -16.00 6.12
C GLY A 13 -12.40 -14.77 5.19
N ILE A 14 -11.23 -14.23 4.83
CA ILE A 14 -11.09 -13.06 3.94
C ILE A 14 -11.27 -13.48 2.48
N GLU A 15 -12.26 -12.90 1.82
CA GLU A 15 -12.60 -13.21 0.42
C GLU A 15 -11.87 -12.30 -0.60
N VAL A 16 -11.41 -11.13 -0.18
CA VAL A 16 -10.83 -10.11 -1.08
C VAL A 16 -9.53 -9.55 -0.51
N ILE A 17 -8.48 -9.57 -1.32
CA ILE A 17 -7.20 -8.91 -1.04
C ILE A 17 -7.06 -7.74 -2.01
N VAL A 18 -6.82 -6.55 -1.48
CA VAL A 18 -6.49 -5.36 -2.27
C VAL A 18 -4.99 -5.09 -2.16
N VAL A 19 -4.31 -4.95 -3.30
CA VAL A 19 -2.87 -4.71 -3.38
C VAL A 19 -2.60 -3.40 -4.10
N GLY A 20 -1.98 -2.47 -3.39
CA GLY A 20 -1.49 -1.23 -3.99
C GLY A 20 -0.28 -1.47 -4.89
N ASN A 21 -0.28 -0.90 -6.10
CA ASN A 21 0.87 -0.93 -7.00
C ASN A 21 0.94 0.33 -7.87
N ASN A 22 2.04 1.08 -7.74
CA ASN A 22 2.31 2.26 -8.54
C ASN A 22 3.26 1.93 -9.69
N ALA A 23 2.78 2.03 -10.93
CA ALA A 23 3.57 1.73 -12.11
C ALA A 23 4.81 2.66 -12.17
N GLY A 24 6.00 2.06 -12.30
CA GLY A 24 7.24 2.84 -12.43
C GLY A 24 7.78 3.48 -11.16
N TRP A 25 7.18 3.25 -9.97
CA TRP A 25 7.64 3.79 -8.68
C TRP A 25 9.11 3.46 -8.31
N LYS A 26 9.70 2.45 -8.94
CA LYS A 26 11.12 2.11 -8.79
C LYS A 26 12.07 2.99 -9.62
N LYS A 27 11.57 3.71 -10.61
CA LYS A 27 12.39 4.58 -11.47
C LYS A 27 12.62 5.90 -10.74
N ARG A 28 13.87 6.39 -10.73
CA ARG A 28 14.28 7.69 -10.16
C ARG A 28 14.01 7.86 -8.65
N ILE A 29 14.03 6.78 -7.88
CA ILE A 29 13.94 6.82 -6.42
C ILE A 29 15.12 7.58 -5.78
N HIS A 30 14.82 8.45 -4.82
CA HIS A 30 15.81 9.23 -4.06
C HIS A 30 15.75 8.86 -2.57
N MET A 31 16.16 7.63 -2.22
CA MET A 31 16.23 7.15 -0.82
C MET A 31 17.67 6.95 -0.31
N GLY A 32 18.66 7.41 -1.08
CA GLY A 32 20.09 7.18 -0.83
C GLY A 32 20.61 5.87 -1.42
N LYS A 33 21.91 5.80 -1.72
CA LYS A 33 22.53 4.74 -2.53
C LYS A 33 22.25 3.31 -2.03
N LYS A 34 22.44 3.05 -0.73
CA LYS A 34 22.26 1.72 -0.12
C LYS A 34 20.80 1.26 -0.11
N ASN A 35 19.88 2.17 0.23
CA ASN A 35 18.45 1.88 0.28
C ASN A 35 17.87 1.70 -1.12
N ASN A 36 18.31 2.52 -2.09
CA ASN A 36 17.91 2.39 -3.48
C ASN A 36 18.29 1.01 -4.05
N GLN A 37 19.51 0.54 -3.78
CA GLN A 37 19.97 -0.79 -4.24
C GLN A 37 19.09 -1.91 -3.67
N THR A 38 18.82 -1.86 -2.36
CA THR A 38 17.96 -2.85 -1.68
C THR A 38 16.54 -2.82 -2.26
N PHE A 39 15.96 -1.62 -2.43
CA PHE A 39 14.58 -1.45 -2.88
C PHE A 39 14.35 -1.89 -4.34
N VAL A 40 15.29 -1.57 -5.24
CA VAL A 40 15.20 -1.98 -6.65
C VAL A 40 15.23 -3.50 -6.78
N GLN A 41 16.02 -4.19 -5.93
CA GLN A 41 16.15 -5.64 -5.92
C GLN A 41 14.92 -6.41 -5.45
N ILE A 42 14.00 -5.81 -4.67
CA ILE A 42 12.79 -6.49 -4.17
C ILE A 42 11.84 -6.80 -5.35
N PRO A 43 11.53 -8.07 -5.69
CA PRO A 43 10.72 -8.39 -6.87
C PRO A 43 9.21 -8.20 -6.60
N PHE A 44 8.76 -6.95 -6.44
CA PHE A 44 7.38 -6.62 -6.12
C PHE A 44 6.37 -7.18 -7.12
N HIS A 45 6.62 -7.04 -8.42
CA HIS A 45 5.71 -7.55 -9.45
C HIS A 45 5.48 -9.06 -9.32
N THR A 46 6.57 -9.82 -9.20
CA THR A 46 6.52 -11.27 -8.99
C THR A 46 5.80 -11.64 -7.69
N LEU A 47 5.96 -10.85 -6.62
CA LEU A 47 5.22 -11.09 -5.38
C LEU A 47 3.71 -10.91 -5.57
N ILE A 48 3.29 -9.86 -6.27
CA ILE A 48 1.88 -9.59 -6.58
C ILE A 48 1.31 -10.71 -7.45
N GLU A 49 2.02 -11.14 -8.48
CA GLU A 49 1.63 -12.28 -9.33
C GLU A 49 1.47 -13.56 -8.51
N MET A 50 2.41 -13.85 -7.60
CA MET A 50 2.31 -15.01 -6.72
C MET A 50 1.13 -14.93 -5.75
N ILE A 51 0.79 -13.74 -5.24
CA ILE A 51 -0.39 -13.56 -4.38
C ILE A 51 -1.66 -13.75 -5.20
N LYS A 52 -1.73 -13.17 -6.40
CA LYS A 52 -2.86 -13.34 -7.31
C LYS A 52 -3.09 -14.81 -7.66
N TYR A 53 -2.05 -15.49 -8.13
CA TYR A 53 -2.12 -16.92 -8.48
C TYR A 53 -2.60 -17.79 -7.31
N LYS A 54 -2.04 -17.59 -6.11
CA LYS A 54 -2.40 -18.39 -4.93
C LYS A 54 -3.76 -18.01 -4.35
N GLY A 55 -4.12 -16.73 -4.41
CA GLY A 55 -5.42 -16.23 -3.99
C GLY A 55 -6.53 -16.82 -4.86
N GLU A 56 -6.40 -16.71 -6.18
CA GLU A 56 -7.34 -17.30 -7.14
C GLU A 56 -7.50 -18.81 -6.93
N ALA A 57 -6.40 -19.53 -6.70
CA ALA A 57 -6.42 -20.96 -6.39
C ALA A 57 -7.13 -21.29 -5.05
N ALA A 58 -7.17 -20.35 -4.11
CA ALA A 58 -7.85 -20.49 -2.82
C ALA A 58 -9.28 -19.88 -2.83
N GLY A 59 -9.77 -19.39 -3.98
CA GLY A 59 -11.06 -18.72 -4.09
C GLY A 59 -11.07 -17.27 -3.60
N ILE A 60 -9.91 -16.68 -3.32
CA ILE A 60 -9.75 -15.30 -2.85
C ILE A 60 -9.55 -14.38 -4.05
N ARG A 61 -10.35 -13.32 -4.13
CA ARG A 61 -10.25 -12.30 -5.17
C ARG A 61 -9.09 -11.34 -4.87
N VAL A 62 -8.15 -11.20 -5.79
CA VAL A 62 -7.05 -10.24 -5.65
C VAL A 62 -7.25 -9.07 -6.61
N VAL A 63 -7.40 -7.86 -6.05
CA VAL A 63 -7.58 -6.60 -6.80
C VAL A 63 -6.32 -5.75 -6.68
N VAL A 64 -5.76 -5.32 -7.81
CA VAL A 64 -4.63 -4.39 -7.81
C VAL A 64 -5.16 -2.97 -8.00
N CYS A 65 -4.87 -2.07 -7.08
CA CYS A 65 -5.24 -0.66 -7.15
C CYS A 65 -4.01 0.25 -7.23
N GLU A 66 -4.22 1.47 -7.71
CA GLU A 66 -3.20 2.52 -7.68
C GLU A 66 -3.09 3.06 -6.25
N GLU A 67 -1.87 3.18 -5.74
CA GLU A 67 -1.59 3.45 -4.32
C GLU A 67 -0.88 4.79 -4.13
N SER A 68 -1.06 5.73 -5.05
CA SER A 68 -0.49 7.05 -4.84
C SER A 68 -1.18 7.71 -3.65
N TYR A 69 -0.39 8.31 -2.77
CA TYR A 69 -0.86 9.11 -1.63
C TYR A 69 -1.50 8.37 -0.44
N THR A 70 -1.62 7.04 -0.42
CA THR A 70 -2.11 6.26 0.75
C THR A 70 -1.29 6.49 2.02
N SER A 71 0.01 6.77 1.89
CA SER A 71 0.89 7.11 3.02
C SER A 71 0.67 8.52 3.61
N LYS A 72 -0.22 9.32 3.01
CA LYS A 72 -0.52 10.70 3.37
C LYS A 72 -2.00 10.90 3.72
N ALA A 73 -2.89 10.23 3.00
CA ALA A 73 -4.32 10.27 3.25
C ALA A 73 -4.68 9.69 4.62
N SER A 74 -5.63 10.33 5.29
CA SER A 74 -6.19 9.85 6.56
C SER A 74 -7.35 8.91 6.28
N SER A 75 -7.22 7.63 6.64
CA SER A 75 -8.30 6.65 6.55
C SER A 75 -9.51 7.02 7.44
N ILE A 76 -9.25 7.69 8.57
CA ILE A 76 -10.30 8.10 9.53
C ILE A 76 -11.06 9.34 9.05
N ASP A 77 -10.37 10.26 8.38
CA ASP A 77 -10.98 11.50 7.89
C ASP A 77 -11.57 11.34 6.47
N GLU A 78 -11.64 10.10 5.95
CA GLU A 78 -12.15 9.72 4.63
C GLU A 78 -11.55 10.54 3.47
N ASP A 79 -10.24 10.85 3.60
CA ASP A 79 -9.52 11.64 2.60
C ASP A 79 -9.64 10.97 1.22
N GLN A 80 -10.13 11.72 0.25
CA GLN A 80 -10.20 11.27 -1.13
C GLN A 80 -8.78 11.12 -1.68
N ILE A 81 -8.46 9.91 -2.15
CA ILE A 81 -7.15 9.59 -2.75
C ILE A 81 -7.23 9.92 -4.24
N PRO A 82 -6.52 10.95 -4.72
CA PRO A 82 -6.50 11.25 -6.14
C PRO A 82 -5.70 10.20 -6.91
N VAL A 83 -6.15 9.92 -8.13
CA VAL A 83 -5.35 9.17 -9.10
C VAL A 83 -4.17 10.04 -9.55
N TYR A 84 -2.96 9.50 -9.49
CA TYR A 84 -1.75 10.21 -9.91
C TYR A 84 -1.85 10.66 -11.39
N GLY A 85 -1.71 11.96 -11.63
CA GLY A 85 -1.74 12.55 -12.99
C GLY A 85 -2.91 13.49 -13.27
N ASN A 86 -3.89 13.59 -12.37
CA ASN A 86 -4.82 14.72 -12.36
C ASN A 86 -4.17 15.87 -11.58
N ASP A 87 -4.01 17.04 -12.22
CA ASP A 87 -3.37 18.26 -11.72
C ASP A 87 -4.20 18.96 -10.63
N VAL A 88 -4.65 18.21 -9.63
CA VAL A 88 -5.48 18.70 -8.53
C VAL A 88 -4.61 18.76 -7.28
N THR A 89 -4.47 19.95 -6.71
CA THR A 89 -3.82 20.18 -5.43
C THR A 89 -4.66 19.58 -4.31
N HIS A 90 -4.36 18.34 -3.92
CA HIS A 90 -5.02 17.68 -2.79
C HIS A 90 -4.34 18.02 -1.46
N THR A 91 -5.14 18.52 -0.52
CA THR A 91 -4.73 18.75 0.87
C THR A 91 -5.25 17.59 1.71
N PHE A 92 -4.34 16.72 2.18
CA PHE A 92 -4.67 15.67 3.13
C PHE A 92 -4.88 16.27 4.51
N THR A 93 -5.88 15.75 5.24
CA THR A 93 -6.31 16.33 6.51
C THR A 93 -5.44 15.90 7.68
N GLY A 94 -4.83 14.71 7.57
CA GLY A 94 -3.88 14.21 8.55
C GLY A 94 -2.41 14.32 8.12
N LYS A 95 -1.50 13.97 9.04
CA LYS A 95 -0.05 14.05 8.83
C LYS A 95 0.67 12.88 9.48
N ARG A 96 1.48 12.18 8.70
CA ARG A 96 2.47 11.23 9.22
C ARG A 96 3.57 12.00 9.95
N ILE A 97 3.75 11.73 11.25
CA ILE A 97 4.77 12.38 12.08
C ILE A 97 6.10 11.66 11.90
N LYS A 98 6.10 10.32 12.02
CA LYS A 98 7.27 9.45 11.85
C LYS A 98 6.85 8.05 11.42
N ARG A 99 7.82 7.18 11.14
CA ARG A 99 7.56 5.76 10.85
C ARG A 99 6.75 5.15 12.00
N GLY A 100 5.65 4.47 11.65
CA GLY A 100 4.70 3.90 12.61
C GLY A 100 3.80 4.88 13.37
N LEU A 101 3.80 6.19 13.07
CA LEU A 101 2.96 7.17 13.77
C LEU A 101 2.32 8.20 12.83
N TYR A 102 0.99 8.18 12.79
CA TYR A 102 0.14 9.11 12.05
C TYR A 102 -0.73 9.93 13.00
N ARG A 103 -1.02 11.19 12.62
CA ARG A 103 -1.96 12.07 13.34
C ARG A 103 -3.09 12.50 12.42
N SER A 104 -4.33 12.16 12.77
CA SER A 104 -5.54 12.61 12.05
C SER A 104 -5.83 14.10 12.28
N LYS A 105 -6.79 14.65 11.55
CA LYS A 105 -7.25 16.04 11.72
C LYS A 105 -7.70 16.34 13.15
N ASN A 106 -8.36 15.37 13.78
CA ASN A 106 -8.90 15.48 15.14
C ASN A 106 -7.83 15.25 16.24
N GLY A 107 -6.55 15.10 15.86
CA GLY A 107 -5.45 14.90 16.80
C GLY A 107 -5.28 13.46 17.29
N ILE A 108 -6.03 12.50 16.74
CA ILE A 108 -5.91 11.08 17.10
C ILE A 108 -4.57 10.56 16.56
N LEU A 109 -3.81 9.92 17.44
CA LEU A 109 -2.57 9.25 17.09
C LEU A 109 -2.83 7.78 16.81
N MET A 110 -2.39 7.31 15.64
CA MET A 110 -2.57 5.93 15.22
C MET A 110 -1.31 5.39 14.55
N ASN A 111 -1.25 4.07 14.40
CA ASN A 111 -0.21 3.46 13.58
C ASN A 111 -0.44 3.89 12.12
N ALA A 112 0.63 4.32 11.47
CA ALA A 112 0.59 4.75 10.07
C ALA A 112 0.48 3.59 9.06
N ASP A 113 0.54 2.36 9.55
CA ASP A 113 0.42 1.14 8.75
C ASP A 113 -0.96 0.45 8.96
N ILE A 114 -1.89 1.12 9.68
CA ILE A 114 -3.33 0.79 9.80
C ILE A 114 -4.10 1.73 8.87
#